data_AF-A0A3D2W9R2-F1
#
_entry.id   AF-A0A3D2W9R2-F1
#
_cell.length_a   1.000
_cell.length_b   1.000
_cell.length_c   1.000
_cell.angle_alpha   90.00
_cell.angle_beta   90.00
_cell.angle_gamma   90.00
#
_symmetry.space_group_name_H-M   'P 1'
#
loop_
_entity.id
_entity.type
_entity.pdbx_description
1 polymer ?
#
loop_
_entity_poly.entity_id
_entity_poly.type
_entity_poly.pdbx_seq_one_letter_code
_entity_poly.pdbx_strand_id
1 'polypeptide(L)'
;MEMNEIGIEQHAVLIGMLAKALCERYGDETGRELMKDILTRYGQKRGLRMRSNMISEGMTPDMTSFFIAGEWRGKPGENASNASYLDHESVSTVTKCAWYEAWKAHDLLSYGTIYCHCIDDA
;
A
#
# COMPACT_ATOMS: atom_id res chain seq x y z
N MET A 1 1.17 2.90 -30.08
CA MET A 1 0.66 3.59 -28.88
C MET A 1 1.23 2.84 -27.71
N GLU A 2 2.28 3.37 -27.09
CA GLU A 2 2.80 2.80 -25.84
C GLU A 2 1.65 2.79 -24.84
N MET A 3 1.29 1.61 -24.32
CA MET A 3 0.40 1.53 -23.18
C MET A 3 1.15 2.19 -22.03
N ASN A 4 0.67 3.34 -21.55
CA ASN A 4 1.18 3.93 -20.32
C ASN A 4 1.09 2.86 -19.22
N GLU A 5 2.24 2.44 -18.72
CA GLU A 5 2.35 1.44 -17.68
C GLU A 5 1.68 1.94 -16.40
N ILE A 6 0.78 1.14 -15.81
CA ILE A 6 0.15 1.46 -14.52
C ILE A 6 1.12 1.04 -13.42
N GLY A 7 1.80 2.01 -12.81
CA GLY A 7 2.76 1.81 -11.73
C GLY A 7 2.24 2.28 -10.37
N ILE A 8 3.17 2.37 -9.41
CA ILE A 8 2.87 2.81 -8.04
C ILE A 8 2.29 4.22 -8.02
N GLU A 9 2.79 5.14 -8.86
CA GLU A 9 2.30 6.51 -8.89
C GLU A 9 0.81 6.58 -9.25
N GLN A 10 0.38 5.90 -10.31
CA GLN A 10 -1.03 5.89 -10.73
C GLN A 10 -1.92 5.30 -9.65
N HIS A 11 -1.47 4.23 -9.00
CA HIS A 11 -2.18 3.62 -7.89
C HIS A 11 -2.26 4.56 -6.66
N ALA A 12 -1.15 5.21 -6.29
CA ALA A 12 -1.10 6.17 -5.20
C ALA A 12 -2.05 7.34 -5.44
N VAL A 13 -1.99 7.94 -6.63
CA VAL A 13 -2.87 9.06 -7.03
C VAL A 13 -4.34 8.63 -7.02
N LEU A 14 -4.67 7.45 -7.54
CA LEU A 14 -6.04 6.93 -7.51
C LEU A 14 -6.59 6.86 -6.08
N ILE A 15 -5.80 6.29 -5.15
CA ILE A 15 -6.20 6.18 -3.75
C ILE A 15 -6.37 7.56 -3.10
N GLY A 16 -5.42 8.47 -3.31
CA GLY A 16 -5.48 9.83 -2.77
C GLY A 16 -6.68 10.61 -3.31
N MET A 17 -6.96 10.51 -4.61
CA MET A 17 -8.11 11.15 -5.25
C MET A 17 -9.44 10.57 -4.76
N LEU A 18 -9.54 9.26 -4.57
CA LEU A 18 -10.75 8.62 -4.02
C LEU A 18 -11.03 9.12 -2.61
N ALA A 19 -10.00 9.15 -1.75
CA ALA A 19 -10.11 9.65 -0.39
C ALA A 19 -10.53 11.14 -0.37
N LYS A 20 -9.89 11.97 -1.21
CA LYS A 20 -10.26 13.38 -1.37
C LYS A 20 -11.72 13.56 -1.81
N ALA A 21 -12.15 12.81 -2.83
CA ALA A 21 -13.52 12.88 -3.35
C ALA A 21 -14.56 12.48 -2.29
N LEU A 22 -14.27 11.48 -1.45
CA LEU A 22 -15.14 11.11 -0.33
C LEU A 22 -15.23 12.23 0.71
N CYS A 23 -14.10 12.86 1.06
CA CYS A 23 -14.05 13.98 1.99
C CYS A 23 -14.82 15.21 1.47
N GLU A 24 -14.65 15.56 0.19
CA GLU A 24 -15.38 16.66 -0.43
C GLU A 24 -16.89 16.40 -0.51
N ARG A 25 -17.30 15.14 -0.71
CA ARG A 25 -18.71 14.76 -0.89
C ARG A 25 -19.48 14.59 0.42
N TYR A 26 -18.83 14.11 1.47
CA TYR A 26 -19.48 13.69 2.73
C TYR A 26 -18.96 14.43 3.97
N GLY A 27 -18.01 15.35 3.81
CA GLY A 27 -17.28 16.00 4.89
C GLY A 27 -15.99 15.25 5.23
N ASP A 28 -14.97 15.99 5.70
CA ASP A 28 -13.61 15.44 5.88
C ASP A 28 -13.57 14.25 6.86
N GLU A 29 -14.19 14.37 8.03
CA GLU A 29 -14.23 13.29 9.02
C GLU A 29 -14.92 12.03 8.47
N THR A 30 -16.17 12.17 8.00
CA THR A 30 -16.94 11.06 7.42
C THR A 30 -16.23 10.43 6.23
N GLY A 31 -15.66 11.24 5.34
CA GLY A 31 -14.95 10.76 4.16
C GLY A 31 -13.71 9.94 4.50
N ARG A 32 -12.96 10.36 5.54
CA ARG A 32 -11.80 9.61 6.05
C ARG A 32 -12.20 8.28 6.67
N GLU A 33 -13.25 8.25 7.48
CA GLU A 33 -13.75 7.00 8.07
C GLU A 33 -14.24 6.01 6.99
N LEU A 34 -14.98 6.50 6.00
CA LEU A 34 -15.37 5.67 4.85
C LEU A 34 -14.16 5.13 4.10
N MET A 35 -13.12 5.95 3.91
CA MET A 35 -11.90 5.52 3.22
C MET A 35 -11.13 4.46 4.02
N LYS A 36 -11.04 4.61 5.35
CA LYS A 36 -10.45 3.59 6.24
C LYS A 36 -11.17 2.25 6.07
N ASP A 37 -12.50 2.25 6.17
CA ASP A 37 -13.31 1.04 6.00
C ASP A 37 -13.10 0.37 4.63
N ILE A 38 -13.04 1.16 3.56
CA ILE A 38 -12.77 0.67 2.20
C ILE A 38 -11.38 0.03 2.14
N LEU A 39 -10.36 0.71 2.66
CA LEU A 39 -8.97 0.26 2.60
C LEU A 39 -8.72 -0.96 3.46
N THR A 40 -9.30 -1.04 4.66
CA THR A 40 -9.22 -2.23 5.53
C THR A 40 -9.82 -3.45 4.82
N ARG A 41 -11.01 -3.30 4.21
CA ARG A 41 -11.64 -4.40 3.44
C ARG A 41 -10.82 -4.77 2.21
N TYR A 42 -10.22 -3.79 1.54
CA TYR A 42 -9.34 -4.03 0.40
C TYR A 42 -8.07 -4.78 0.83
N GLY A 43 -7.43 -4.36 1.92
CA GLY A 43 -6.26 -4.99 2.53
C GLY A 43 -6.51 -6.44 2.91
N GLN A 44 -7.61 -6.73 3.60
CA GLN A 44 -8.02 -8.11 3.94
C GLN A 44 -8.17 -9.00 2.69
N LYS A 45 -8.88 -8.51 1.66
CA LYS A 45 -9.04 -9.25 0.40
C LYS A 45 -7.71 -9.46 -0.31
N ARG A 46 -6.81 -8.47 -0.27
CA ARG A 46 -5.46 -8.57 -0.81
C ARG A 46 -4.64 -9.62 -0.06
N GLY A 47 -4.60 -9.57 1.26
CA GLY A 47 -3.89 -10.55 2.09
C GLY A 47 -4.38 -11.98 1.85
N LEU A 48 -5.70 -12.18 1.73
CA LEU A 48 -6.28 -13.49 1.40
C LEU A 48 -5.83 -14.01 0.03
N ARG A 49 -5.76 -13.15 -1.00
CA ARG A 49 -5.22 -13.53 -2.32
C ARG A 49 -3.75 -13.88 -2.24
N MET A 50 -2.93 -13.03 -1.60
CA MET A 50 -1.50 -13.28 -1.42
C MET A 50 -1.26 -14.61 -0.72
N ARG A 51 -1.97 -14.87 0.37
CA ARG A 51 -1.91 -16.14 1.11
C ARG A 51 -2.32 -17.33 0.23
N SER A 52 -3.42 -17.21 -0.52
CA SER A 52 -3.89 -18.27 -1.40
C SER A 52 -2.86 -18.62 -2.49
N ASN A 53 -2.24 -17.60 -3.09
CA ASN A 53 -1.22 -17.79 -4.12
C ASN A 53 0.01 -18.51 -3.54
N MET A 54 0.50 -18.08 -2.38
CA MET A 54 1.65 -18.73 -1.73
C MET A 54 1.39 -20.19 -1.37
N ILE A 55 0.21 -20.51 -0.84
CA ILE A 55 -0.18 -21.90 -0.56
C ILE A 55 -0.22 -22.72 -1.85
N SER A 56 -0.72 -22.15 -2.95
CA SER A 56 -0.78 -22.84 -4.24
C SER A 56 0.61 -23.13 -4.84
N GLU A 57 1.61 -22.32 -4.48
CA GLU A 57 3.03 -22.51 -4.83
C GLU A 57 3.79 -23.40 -3.83
N GLY A 58 3.10 -23.98 -2.84
CA GLY A 58 3.71 -24.86 -1.84
C GLY A 58 4.51 -24.12 -0.75
N MET A 59 4.36 -22.81 -0.64
CA MET A 59 5.02 -22.01 0.38
C MET A 59 4.23 -22.00 1.70
N THR A 60 4.94 -21.88 2.81
CA THR A 60 4.32 -21.68 4.13
C THR A 60 3.93 -20.20 4.27
N PRO A 61 2.69 -19.88 4.68
CA PRO A 61 2.23 -18.50 4.82
C PRO A 61 2.81 -17.86 6.10
N ASP A 62 4.04 -17.36 5.99
CA ASP A 62 4.78 -16.63 7.01
C ASP A 62 5.24 -15.25 6.51
N MET A 63 5.97 -14.50 7.35
CA MET A 63 6.49 -13.17 7.00
C MET A 63 7.45 -13.19 5.81
N THR A 64 8.19 -14.28 5.60
CA THR A 64 9.09 -14.41 4.45
C THR A 64 8.27 -14.48 3.16
N SER A 65 7.27 -15.36 3.13
CA SER A 65 6.37 -15.50 1.99
C SER A 65 5.58 -14.23 1.73
N PHE A 66 5.22 -13.47 2.78
CA PHE A 66 4.54 -12.18 2.65
C PHE A 66 5.35 -11.16 1.86
N PHE A 67 6.64 -11.01 2.16
CA PHE A 67 7.52 -10.09 1.42
C PHE A 67 7.76 -10.54 -0.03
N ILE A 68 7.73 -11.84 -0.31
CA ILE A 68 7.84 -12.40 -1.67
C ILE A 68 6.54 -12.16 -2.46
N ALA A 69 5.39 -12.38 -1.82
CA ALA A 69 4.06 -12.34 -2.42
C ALA A 69 3.51 -10.94 -2.71
N GLY A 70 4.29 -9.88 -2.42
CA GLY A 70 3.84 -8.50 -2.57
C GLY A 70 3.24 -8.21 -3.95
N GLU A 71 1.95 -7.86 -3.99
CA GLU A 71 1.23 -7.58 -5.26
C GLU A 71 1.80 -6.36 -6.01
N TRP A 72 2.43 -5.41 -5.32
CA TRP A 72 3.04 -4.24 -5.92
C TRP A 72 4.56 -4.33 -5.89
N ARG A 73 5.19 -4.21 -7.06
CA ARG A 73 6.64 -4.12 -7.21
C ARG A 73 6.99 -2.83 -7.92
N GLY A 74 7.67 -1.94 -7.21
CA GLY A 74 8.19 -0.70 -7.81
C GLY A 74 9.33 -1.00 -8.77
N LYS A 75 9.59 -0.06 -9.68
CA LYS A 75 10.77 -0.08 -10.54
C LYS A 75 12.04 0.06 -9.67
N PRO A 76 13.21 -0.41 -10.16
CA PRO A 76 14.47 -0.21 -9.46
C PRO A 76 14.65 1.26 -9.03
N GLY A 77 14.85 1.49 -7.73
CA GLY A 77 15.05 2.81 -7.15
C GLY A 77 13.78 3.60 -6.81
N GLU A 78 12.57 3.09 -7.07
CA GLU A 78 11.32 3.74 -6.64
C GLU A 78 11.08 3.63 -5.13
N ASN A 79 11.44 2.48 -4.55
CA ASN A 79 11.40 2.26 -3.11
C ASN A 79 12.78 1.85 -2.60
N ALA A 80 13.09 2.26 -1.37
CA ALA A 80 14.31 1.87 -0.68
C ALA A 80 14.01 1.67 0.81
N SER A 81 14.54 0.59 1.36
CA SER A 81 14.44 0.26 2.78
C SER A 81 15.76 -0.32 3.28
N ASN A 82 16.11 -0.03 4.52
CA ASN A 82 17.19 -0.68 5.23
C ASN A 82 16.58 -1.70 6.21
N ALA A 83 17.18 -2.88 6.34
CA ALA A 83 16.77 -3.87 7.32
C ALA A 83 17.89 -4.07 8.35
N SER A 84 17.52 -4.09 9.63
CA SER A 84 18.36 -4.51 10.74
C SER A 84 17.77 -5.78 11.34
N TYR A 85 18.62 -6.78 11.58
CA TYR A 85 18.21 -8.05 12.17
C TYR A 85 18.78 -8.14 13.58
N LEU A 86 17.89 -8.24 14.56
CA LEU A 86 18.20 -8.39 15.99
C LEU A 86 17.84 -9.84 16.40
N ASP A 87 18.25 -10.25 17.60
CA ASP A 87 18.11 -11.65 18.05
C ASP A 87 16.67 -12.20 17.98
N HIS A 88 15.67 -11.35 18.20
CA HIS A 88 14.26 -11.74 18.25
C HIS A 88 13.33 -10.87 17.39
N GLU A 89 13.88 -9.94 16.62
CA GLU A 89 13.08 -9.03 15.80
C GLU A 89 13.86 -8.54 14.57
N SER A 90 13.13 -8.06 13.57
CA SER A 90 13.71 -7.39 12.41
C SER A 90 13.10 -6.01 12.28
N VAL A 91 13.93 -4.99 12.12
CA VAL A 91 13.49 -3.61 11.92
C VAL A 91 13.73 -3.24 10.46
N SER A 92 12.65 -2.92 9.75
CA SER A 92 12.71 -2.37 8.39
C SER A 92 12.44 -0.86 8.44
N THR A 93 13.41 -0.06 8.00
CA THR A 93 13.29 1.39 7.88
C THR A 93 13.14 1.76 6.41
N VAL A 94 11.97 2.25 6.02
CA VAL A 94 11.73 2.78 4.67
C VAL A 94 12.41 4.14 4.53
N THR A 95 13.39 4.25 3.64
CA THR A 95 14.15 5.48 3.37
C THR A 95 13.66 6.21 2.12
N LYS A 96 12.94 5.51 1.23
CA LYS A 96 12.26 6.09 0.06
C LYS A 96 10.98 5.30 -0.23
N CYS A 97 9.87 6.02 -0.38
CA CYS A 97 8.56 5.43 -0.67
C CYS A 97 7.90 6.12 -1.86
N ALA A 98 7.67 5.38 -2.95
CA ALA A 98 7.07 5.91 -4.16
C ALA A 98 5.61 6.37 -3.95
N TRP A 99 4.85 5.76 -3.04
CA TRP A 99 3.52 6.26 -2.67
C TRP A 99 3.58 7.63 -2.02
N TYR A 100 4.50 7.82 -1.06
CA TYR A 100 4.69 9.10 -0.39
C TYR A 100 5.07 10.20 -1.39
N GLU A 101 6.05 9.93 -2.26
CA GLU A 101 6.48 10.90 -3.27
C GLU A 101 5.36 11.25 -4.25
N ALA A 102 4.58 10.26 -4.69
CA ALA A 102 3.42 10.49 -5.55
C ALA A 102 2.37 11.39 -4.86
N TRP A 103 1.98 11.06 -3.62
CA TRP A 103 0.99 11.90 -2.92
C TRP A 103 1.50 13.30 -2.65
N LYS A 104 2.78 13.47 -2.36
CA LYS A 104 3.40 14.78 -2.18
C LYS A 104 3.40 15.59 -3.48
N ALA A 105 3.79 14.97 -4.61
CA ALA A 105 3.85 15.63 -5.91
C ALA A 105 2.47 16.08 -6.42
N HIS A 106 1.41 15.37 -6.05
CA HIS A 106 0.04 15.64 -6.50
C HIS A 106 -0.84 16.35 -5.45
N ASP A 107 -0.26 16.83 -4.35
CA ASP A 107 -0.98 17.49 -3.23
C ASP A 107 -2.12 16.63 -2.64
N LEU A 108 -1.83 15.33 -2.48
CA LEU A 108 -2.74 14.32 -1.94
C LEU A 108 -2.25 13.73 -0.61
N LEU A 109 -1.15 14.24 -0.04
CA LEU A 109 -0.50 13.61 1.12
C LEU A 109 -1.45 13.42 2.31
N SER A 110 -2.28 14.42 2.62
CA SER A 110 -3.23 14.33 3.74
C SER A 110 -4.33 13.27 3.53
N TYR A 111 -4.60 12.87 2.29
CA TYR A 111 -5.63 11.89 1.94
C TYR A 111 -5.04 10.51 1.69
N GLY A 112 -3.90 10.44 1.01
CA GLY A 112 -3.24 9.20 0.61
C GLY A 112 -2.69 8.41 1.79
N THR A 113 -2.20 9.07 2.85
CA THR A 113 -1.59 8.41 4.02
C THR A 113 -2.52 7.42 4.73
N ILE A 114 -3.84 7.57 4.59
CA ILE A 114 -4.83 6.60 5.11
C ILE A 114 -4.53 5.18 4.59
N TYR A 115 -4.06 5.06 3.34
CA TYR A 115 -3.62 3.79 2.75
C TYR A 115 -2.62 3.04 3.63
N CYS A 116 -1.56 3.72 4.05
CA CYS A 116 -0.47 3.11 4.83
C CYS A 116 -0.95 2.59 6.19
N HIS A 117 -1.98 3.22 6.76
CA HIS A 117 -2.51 2.82 8.06
C HIS A 117 -3.47 1.62 7.99
N CYS A 118 -4.01 1.30 6.81
CA CYS A 118 -5.10 0.33 6.70
C CYS A 118 -4.76 -0.89 5.84
N ILE A 119 -3.78 -0.79 4.93
CA ILE A 119 -3.59 -1.83 3.90
C ILE A 119 -3.12 -3.17 4.45
N ASP A 120 -2.30 -3.16 5.51
CA ASP A 120 -1.72 -4.34 6.16
C ASP A 120 -2.04 -4.37 7.68
N ASP A 121 -3.17 -3.78 8.10
CA ASP A 121 -3.59 -3.64 9.52
C ASP A 121 -4.27 -4.90 10.10
N ALA A 122 -4.59 -5.89 9.26
CA ALA A 122 -5.42 -7.05 9.61
C ALA A 122 -4.63 -8.34 9.87
#